data_AF-A0A9P9EHU2-F1
#
_entry.id   AF-A0A9P9EHU2-F1
#
_cell.length_a   1.000
_cell.length_b   1.000
_cell.length_c   1.000
_cell.angle_alpha   90.00
_cell.angle_beta   90.00
_cell.angle_gamma   90.00
#
_symmetry.space_group_name_H-M   'P 1'
#
loop_
_entity.id
_entity.type
_entity.pdbx_description
1 polymer ?
#
loop_
_entity_poly.entity_id
_entity_poly.type
_entity_poly.pdbx_seq_one_letter_code
_entity_poly.pdbx_strand_id
1 'polypeptide(L)'
;MASCSVRFEFYCSEAQELKYTYDLPRSLISKAQAAGQNAGYNDLFVATVLPFMKEHEAACRGASNLFCENCGLFAINILQSPMSWLHMAEDPFVSIWVSSVCGKGECETRIRQEIQDTMCELAQEDPHRRPRTCMEILLCKVCGKTEGIKRCG
;
A
#
# COMPACT_ATOMS: atom_id res chain seq x y z
N MET A 1 11.68 14.87 -17.87
CA MET A 1 12.10 14.17 -16.62
C MET A 1 12.13 12.69 -16.93
N ALA A 2 13.17 11.95 -16.52
CA ALA A 2 13.25 10.53 -16.82
C ALA A 2 12.23 9.75 -15.98
N SER A 3 11.36 8.99 -16.66
CA SER A 3 10.44 8.03 -16.05
C SER A 3 10.98 6.60 -16.17
N CYS A 4 10.34 5.69 -15.43
CA CYS A 4 10.51 4.25 -15.58
C CYS A 4 9.14 3.61 -15.42
N SER A 5 8.82 2.68 -16.31
CA SER A 5 7.58 1.91 -16.22
C SER A 5 7.69 0.92 -15.06
N VAL A 6 6.67 0.91 -14.21
CA VAL A 6 6.59 0.14 -12.97
C VAL A 6 5.23 -0.55 -12.94
N ARG A 7 5.23 -1.81 -12.50
CA ARG A 7 4.01 -2.60 -12.35
C ARG A 7 3.30 -2.28 -11.05
N PHE A 8 1.98 -2.19 -11.11
CA PHE A 8 1.09 -1.98 -9.98
C PHE A 8 0.20 -3.22 -9.84
N GLU A 9 0.27 -3.86 -8.68
CA GLU A 9 -0.47 -5.09 -8.36
C GLU A 9 -1.49 -4.79 -7.27
N PHE A 10 -2.77 -4.89 -7.59
CA PHE A 10 -3.85 -4.72 -6.64
C PHE A 10 -4.38 -6.09 -6.23
N TYR A 11 -4.19 -6.45 -4.96
CA TYR A 11 -4.67 -7.70 -4.38
C TYR A 11 -6.05 -7.46 -3.77
N CYS A 12 -7.11 -7.77 -4.52
CA CYS A 12 -8.51 -7.53 -4.17
C CYS A 12 -9.12 -8.80 -3.57
N SER A 13 -8.78 -9.11 -2.32
CA SER A 13 -9.11 -10.38 -1.64
C SER A 13 -8.38 -11.61 -2.25
N GLU A 14 -8.67 -12.82 -1.73
CA GLU A 14 -7.86 -14.04 -1.94
C GLU A 14 -7.72 -14.53 -3.40
N ALA A 15 -8.56 -14.06 -4.33
CA ALA A 15 -8.66 -14.68 -5.66
C ALA A 15 -8.43 -13.74 -6.85
N GLN A 16 -8.43 -12.41 -6.66
CA GLN A 16 -8.46 -11.48 -7.78
C GLN A 16 -7.35 -10.44 -7.70
N GLU A 17 -6.41 -10.55 -8.64
CA GLU A 17 -5.29 -9.63 -8.81
C GLU A 17 -5.54 -8.76 -10.05
N LEU A 18 -5.48 -7.43 -9.89
CA LEU A 18 -5.52 -6.48 -11.01
C LEU A 18 -4.12 -5.93 -11.24
N LYS A 19 -3.64 -6.00 -12.49
CA LYS A 19 -2.29 -5.55 -12.88
C LYS A 19 -2.36 -4.37 -13.83
N TYR A 20 -1.62 -3.33 -13.49
CA TYR A 20 -1.48 -2.13 -14.31
C TYR A 20 0.00 -1.74 -14.42
N THR A 21 0.32 -0.92 -15.42
CA THR A 21 1.69 -0.41 -15.61
C THR A 21 1.63 1.10 -15.70
N TYR A 22 2.46 1.77 -14.88
CA TYR A 22 2.54 3.22 -14.83
C TYR A 22 3.97 3.71 -14.87
N ASP A 23 4.15 4.87 -15.48
CA ASP A 23 5.43 5.55 -15.51
C ASP A 23 5.65 6.36 -14.22
N LEU A 24 6.66 5.97 -13.45
CA LEU A 24 7.05 6.66 -12.22
C LEU A 24 8.31 7.50 -12.42
N PRO A 25 8.47 8.62 -11.68
CA PRO A 25 9.71 9.38 -11.71
C PRO A 25 10.90 8.52 -11.27
N ARG A 26 12.00 8.52 -12.04
CA ARG A 26 13.22 7.77 -11.66
C ARG A 26 13.79 8.17 -10.31
N SER A 27 13.54 9.41 -9.87
CA SER A 27 13.94 9.91 -8.54
C SER A 27 13.26 9.18 -7.39
N LEU A 28 12.06 8.62 -7.62
CA LEU A 28 11.36 7.81 -6.64
C LEU A 28 12.03 6.42 -6.56
N ILE A 29 12.34 5.82 -7.71
CA ILE A 29 12.97 4.49 -7.76
C ILE A 29 14.39 4.52 -7.19
N SER A 30 15.19 5.53 -7.54
CA SER A 30 16.57 5.63 -7.05
C SER A 30 16.69 5.84 -5.55
N LYS A 31 15.62 6.33 -4.90
CA LYS A 31 15.55 6.55 -3.46
C LYS A 31 14.73 5.48 -2.74
N ALA A 32 14.36 4.39 -3.41
CA ALA A 32 13.43 3.39 -2.87
C ALA A 32 13.89 2.72 -1.57
N GLN A 33 15.21 2.68 -1.30
CA GLN A 33 15.74 2.20 -0.02
C GLN A 33 15.34 3.07 1.19
N ALA A 34 14.91 4.31 0.95
CA ALA A 34 14.43 5.21 2.00
C ALA A 34 12.95 4.97 2.37
N ALA A 35 12.28 3.99 1.73
CA ALA A 35 10.90 3.63 2.02
C ALA A 35 10.71 3.30 3.50
N GLY A 36 9.71 3.95 4.10
CA GLY A 36 9.35 3.80 5.50
C GLY A 36 10.33 4.44 6.49
N GLN A 37 11.56 4.76 6.09
CA GLN A 37 12.58 5.39 6.94
C GLN A 37 12.60 6.92 6.79
N ASN A 38 12.20 7.44 5.61
CA ASN A 38 12.21 8.85 5.30
C ASN A 38 10.80 9.36 5.02
N ALA A 39 10.29 10.26 5.89
CA ALA A 39 8.96 10.83 5.76
C ALA A 39 8.74 11.54 4.41
N GLY A 40 9.73 12.30 3.92
CA GLY A 40 9.65 12.99 2.63
C GLY A 40 9.59 12.04 1.44
N TYR A 41 10.28 10.90 1.50
CA TYR A 41 10.14 9.83 0.51
C TYR A 41 8.73 9.21 0.58
N ASN A 42 8.24 8.93 1.79
CA ASN A 42 6.92 8.32 1.99
C ASN A 42 5.81 9.23 1.43
N ASP A 43 5.87 10.53 1.74
CA ASP A 43 4.92 11.51 1.19
C ASP A 43 5.00 11.58 -0.34
N LEU A 44 6.20 11.56 -0.91
CA LEU A 44 6.38 11.57 -2.37
C LEU A 44 5.82 10.28 -3.01
N PHE A 45 6.11 9.12 -2.42
CA PHE A 45 5.59 7.84 -2.87
C PHE A 45 4.07 7.84 -2.86
N VAL A 46 3.46 8.27 -1.75
CA VAL A 46 2.02 8.38 -1.60
C VAL A 46 1.42 9.33 -2.62
N ALA A 47 1.96 10.54 -2.74
CA ALA A 47 1.47 11.52 -3.69
C ALA A 47 1.52 11.01 -5.13
N THR A 48 2.51 10.15 -5.43
CA THR A 48 2.68 9.52 -6.74
C THR A 48 1.69 8.37 -6.95
N VAL A 49 1.44 7.55 -5.93
CA VAL A 49 0.64 6.31 -6.04
C VAL A 49 -0.87 6.56 -5.88
N LEU A 50 -1.25 7.56 -5.06
CA LEU A 50 -2.64 7.85 -4.71
C LEU A 50 -3.57 8.09 -5.92
N PRO A 51 -3.17 8.80 -7.00
CA PRO A 51 -4.02 8.96 -8.17
C PRO A 51 -4.40 7.62 -8.82
N PHE A 52 -3.45 6.68 -8.91
CA PHE A 52 -3.67 5.36 -9.49
C PHE A 52 -4.53 4.46 -8.59
N MET A 53 -4.38 4.59 -7.27
CA MET A 53 -5.25 3.91 -6.31
C MET A 53 -6.72 4.36 -6.47
N LYS A 54 -6.94 5.67 -6.64
CA LYS A 54 -8.28 6.25 -6.87
C LYS A 54 -8.86 5.84 -8.21
N GLU A 55 -8.03 5.81 -9.26
CA GLU A 55 -8.44 5.37 -10.60
C GLU A 55 -9.04 3.96 -10.58
N HIS A 56 -8.44 3.04 -9.81
CA HIS A 56 -8.85 1.63 -9.74
C HIS A 56 -9.73 1.29 -8.54
N GLU A 57 -10.12 2.26 -7.72
CA GLU A 57 -10.89 2.01 -6.49
C GLU A 57 -12.20 1.27 -6.79
N ALA A 58 -12.92 1.67 -7.83
CA ALA A 58 -14.19 1.05 -8.21
C ALA A 58 -14.01 -0.40 -8.71
N ALA A 59 -12.96 -0.65 -9.50
CA ALA A 59 -12.63 -2.00 -9.98
C ALA A 59 -12.22 -2.90 -8.82
N CYS A 60 -11.40 -2.40 -7.90
CA CYS A 60 -11.00 -3.11 -6.69
C CYS A 60 -12.23 -3.43 -5.83
N ARG A 61 -13.13 -2.46 -5.62
CA ARG A 61 -14.37 -2.66 -4.86
C ARG A 61 -15.25 -3.75 -5.47
N GLY A 62 -15.38 -3.77 -6.80
CA GLY A 62 -16.14 -4.81 -7.50
C GLY A 62 -15.51 -6.20 -7.43
N ALA A 63 -14.19 -6.28 -7.25
CA ALA A 63 -13.43 -7.53 -7.14
C ALA A 63 -13.26 -8.02 -5.68
N SER A 64 -13.52 -7.17 -4.69
CA SER A 64 -13.28 -7.48 -3.27
C SER A 64 -14.45 -8.24 -2.61
N ASN A 65 -14.20 -8.82 -1.44
CA ASN A 65 -15.19 -9.55 -0.64
C ASN A 65 -16.37 -8.64 -0.21
N LEU A 66 -17.59 -9.20 -0.16
CA LEU A 66 -18.78 -8.51 0.34
C LEU A 66 -18.79 -8.33 1.85
N PHE A 67 -17.90 -9.02 2.57
CA PHE A 67 -17.81 -8.99 4.02
C PHE A 67 -16.50 -8.35 4.48
N CYS A 68 -16.57 -7.68 5.62
CA CYS A 68 -15.44 -7.05 6.27
C CYS A 68 -14.47 -8.13 6.74
N GLU A 69 -13.20 -8.00 6.35
CA GLU A 69 -12.17 -9.01 6.63
C GLU A 69 -11.89 -9.18 8.12
N ASN A 70 -12.14 -8.15 8.93
CA ASN A 70 -11.94 -8.23 10.38
C ASN A 70 -13.13 -8.83 11.14
N CYS A 71 -14.38 -8.47 10.80
CA CYS A 71 -15.54 -8.77 11.65
C CYS A 71 -16.67 -9.54 10.95
N GLY A 72 -16.56 -9.82 9.65
CA GLY A 72 -17.55 -10.59 8.88
C GLY A 72 -18.87 -9.87 8.60
N LEU A 73 -19.08 -8.64 9.08
CA LEU A 73 -20.23 -7.82 8.70
C LEU A 73 -20.13 -7.34 7.25
N PHE A 74 -21.23 -6.91 6.64
CA PHE A 74 -21.18 -6.35 5.29
C PHE A 74 -20.15 -5.22 5.16
N ALA A 75 -19.31 -5.35 4.13
CA ALA A 75 -18.38 -4.31 3.74
C ALA A 75 -19.14 -3.21 2.99
N ILE A 76 -18.86 -1.96 3.36
CA ILE A 76 -19.42 -0.78 2.69
C ILE A 76 -18.33 0.03 1.97
N ASN A 77 -17.07 -0.30 2.22
CA ASN A 77 -15.92 0.35 1.65
C ASN A 77 -14.74 -0.63 1.52
N ILE A 78 -13.69 -0.18 0.86
CA ILE A 78 -12.39 -0.85 0.83
C ILE A 78 -11.33 0.01 1.52
N LEU A 79 -10.34 -0.65 2.09
CA LEU A 79 -9.11 -0.06 2.58
C LEU A 79 -7.99 -0.46 1.62
N GLN A 80 -7.31 0.52 1.02
CA GLN A 80 -6.18 0.29 0.14
C GLN A 80 -4.87 0.66 0.86
N SER A 81 -3.96 -0.30 0.98
CA SER A 81 -2.68 -0.17 1.67
C SER A 81 -1.52 -0.35 0.69
N PRO A 82 -0.89 0.74 0.22
CA PRO A 82 0.20 0.66 -0.76
C PRO A 82 1.53 0.30 -0.09
N MET A 83 2.32 -0.52 -0.77
CA MET A 83 3.65 -0.96 -0.35
C MET A 83 4.65 -0.78 -1.48
N SER A 84 5.86 -0.35 -1.13
CA SER A 84 6.90 -0.05 -2.12
C SER A 84 7.86 -1.22 -2.28
N TRP A 85 7.88 -1.82 -3.48
CA TRP A 85 8.89 -2.79 -3.92
C TRP A 85 9.85 -2.18 -4.96
N LEU A 86 9.88 -0.85 -5.04
CA LEU A 86 10.70 -0.12 -6.02
C LEU A 86 12.21 -0.29 -5.83
N HIS A 87 12.64 -0.85 -4.71
CA HIS A 87 14.03 -1.16 -4.40
C HIS A 87 14.50 -2.49 -5.04
N MET A 88 13.59 -3.26 -5.62
CA MET A 88 13.87 -4.47 -6.40
C MET A 88 14.45 -4.06 -7.75
N ALA A 89 15.77 -4.20 -7.91
CA ALA A 89 16.51 -3.64 -9.04
C ALA A 89 16.14 -4.28 -10.40
N GLU A 90 15.74 -5.56 -10.39
CA GLU A 90 15.44 -6.33 -11.60
C GLU A 90 13.98 -6.18 -12.03
N ASP A 91 13.04 -6.14 -11.07
CA ASP A 91 11.61 -5.94 -11.32
C ASP A 91 11.02 -5.03 -10.22
N PRO A 92 11.09 -3.70 -10.37
CA PRO A 92 10.49 -2.77 -9.41
C PRO A 92 8.97 -2.72 -9.60
N PHE A 93 8.24 -2.88 -8.51
CA PHE A 93 6.77 -2.82 -8.52
C PHE A 93 6.19 -2.12 -7.28
N VAL A 94 4.90 -1.85 -7.34
CA VAL A 94 4.08 -1.35 -6.22
C VAL A 94 2.98 -2.36 -5.98
N SER A 95 2.85 -2.85 -4.76
CA SER A 95 1.68 -3.64 -4.36
C SER A 95 0.68 -2.79 -3.62
N ILE A 96 -0.60 -3.04 -3.83
CA ILE A 96 -1.71 -2.43 -3.14
C ILE A 96 -2.53 -3.56 -2.55
N TRP A 97 -2.44 -3.73 -1.24
CA TRP A 97 -3.32 -4.65 -0.52
C TRP A 97 -4.69 -3.99 -0.39
N VAL A 98 -5.74 -4.65 -0.88
CA VAL A 98 -7.11 -4.13 -0.79
C VAL A 98 -7.92 -5.01 0.15
N SER A 99 -8.39 -4.41 1.24
CA SER A 99 -9.19 -5.09 2.25
C SER A 99 -10.62 -4.56 2.30
N SER A 100 -11.60 -5.45 2.32
CA SER A 100 -13.00 -5.09 2.51
C SER A 100 -13.31 -4.68 3.95
N VAL A 101 -13.97 -3.54 4.15
CA VAL A 101 -14.22 -2.96 5.49
C VAL A 101 -15.67 -2.49 5.71
N CYS A 102 -16.17 -2.70 6.93
CA CYS A 102 -17.52 -2.28 7.34
C CYS A 102 -17.64 -0.79 7.71
N GLY A 103 -16.58 0.00 7.54
CA GLY A 103 -16.54 1.44 7.85
C GLY A 103 -16.31 1.77 9.33
N LYS A 104 -16.23 0.78 10.22
CA LYS A 104 -15.82 0.99 11.60
C LYS A 104 -14.30 1.20 11.68
N GLY A 105 -13.88 2.32 12.26
CA GLY A 105 -12.46 2.67 12.38
C GLY A 105 -11.62 1.62 13.13
N GLU A 106 -12.21 0.89 14.09
CA GLU A 106 -11.57 -0.24 14.78
C GLU A 106 -11.19 -1.38 13.83
N CYS A 107 -12.05 -1.72 12.87
CA CYS A 107 -11.79 -2.79 11.90
C CYS A 107 -10.66 -2.38 10.96
N GLU A 108 -10.67 -1.15 10.48
CA GLU A 108 -9.59 -0.63 9.63
C GLU A 108 -8.25 -0.56 10.38
N THR A 109 -8.26 -0.15 11.65
CA THR A 109 -7.04 -0.07 12.47
C THR A 109 -6.44 -1.44 12.67
N ARG A 110 -7.28 -2.44 12.96
CA ARG A 110 -6.84 -3.82 13.15
C ARG A 110 -6.29 -4.43 11.88
N ILE A 111 -6.97 -4.25 10.74
CA ILE A 111 -6.46 -4.72 9.44
C ILE A 111 -5.10 -4.09 9.11
N ARG A 112 -4.91 -2.78 9.35
CA ARG A 112 -3.60 -2.12 9.15
C ARG A 112 -2.51 -2.71 10.05
N GLN A 113 -2.85 -3.05 11.29
CA GLN A 113 -1.90 -3.71 12.20
C GLN A 113 -1.53 -5.10 11.68
N GLU A 114 -2.50 -5.91 11.27
CA GLU A 114 -2.26 -7.23 10.68
C GLU A 114 -1.41 -7.16 9.40
N ILE A 115 -1.64 -6.16 8.55
CA ILE A 115 -0.80 -5.88 7.38
C ILE A 115 0.63 -5.54 7.82
N GLN A 116 0.82 -4.67 8.81
CA GLN A 116 2.14 -4.31 9.31
C GLN A 116 2.88 -5.50 9.92
N ASP A 117 2.20 -6.32 10.68
CA ASP A 117 2.76 -7.52 11.32
C ASP A 117 3.22 -8.51 10.24
N THR A 118 2.37 -8.78 9.23
CA THR A 118 2.71 -9.63 8.08
C THR A 118 3.94 -9.10 7.33
N MET A 119 4.02 -7.79 7.11
CA MET A 119 5.17 -7.17 6.43
C MET A 119 6.45 -7.24 7.27
N CYS A 120 6.33 -7.16 8.60
CA CYS A 120 7.46 -7.36 9.52
C CYS A 120 7.96 -8.81 9.48
N GLU A 121 7.06 -9.79 9.40
CA GLU A 121 7.41 -11.21 9.29
C GLU A 121 8.13 -11.51 7.97
N LEU A 122 7.61 -11.03 6.85
CA LEU A 122 8.24 -11.18 5.53
C LEU A 122 9.64 -10.54 5.46
N ALA A 123 9.90 -9.51 6.27
CA ALA A 123 11.23 -8.89 6.36
C ALA A 123 12.23 -9.72 7.20
N GLN A 124 11.77 -10.64 8.05
CA GLN A 124 12.60 -11.45 8.95
C GLN A 124 12.97 -12.82 8.38
N GLU A 125 12.16 -13.41 7.49
CA GLU A 125 12.37 -14.76 6.96
C GLU A 125 13.52 -14.91 5.93
N ASP A 126 14.13 -13.82 5.46
CA ASP A 126 15.28 -13.87 4.54
C ASP A 126 16.61 -13.44 5.21
N PRO A 127 17.40 -14.38 5.74
CA PRO A 127 18.68 -14.08 6.42
C PRO A 127 19.83 -13.68 5.47
N HIS A 128 19.62 -13.71 4.14
CA HIS A 128 20.61 -13.27 3.15
C HIS A 128 20.28 -11.91 2.52
N ARG A 129 19.05 -11.41 2.66
CA ARG A 129 18.71 -10.02 2.38
C ARG A 129 19.08 -9.15 3.57
N ARG A 130 19.98 -8.18 3.34
CA ARG A 130 20.12 -6.98 4.21
C ARG A 130 18.71 -6.47 4.56
N PRO A 131 18.45 -5.94 5.77
CA PRO A 131 17.11 -5.52 6.19
C PRO A 131 16.51 -4.59 5.14
N ARG A 132 15.63 -5.14 4.31
CA ARG A 132 14.96 -4.43 3.21
C ARG A 132 13.54 -4.26 3.66
N THR A 133 13.33 -3.13 4.33
CA THR A 133 12.06 -2.69 4.90
C THR A 133 11.06 -2.39 3.79
N CYS A 134 10.31 -3.39 3.33
CA CYS A 134 9.00 -3.13 2.76
C CYS A 134 8.06 -2.80 3.91
N MET A 135 7.80 -1.51 4.12
CA MET A 135 6.84 -1.06 5.12
C MET A 135 5.57 -0.58 4.42
N GLU A 136 4.43 -0.89 5.03
CA GLU A 136 3.16 -0.26 4.69
C GLU A 136 3.31 1.26 4.90
N ILE A 137 2.92 2.05 3.90
CA ILE A 137 2.95 3.51 4.01
C ILE A 137 1.55 3.98 4.38
N LEU A 138 1.37 4.30 5.66
CA LEU A 138 0.10 4.75 6.21
C LEU A 138 -0.30 6.15 5.77
N LEU A 139 -1.57 6.30 5.40
CA LEU A 139 -2.19 7.57 5.03
C LEU A 139 -3.11 8.11 6.13
N CYS A 140 -3.02 9.42 6.39
CA CYS A 140 -4.06 10.13 7.13
C CYS A 140 -5.35 10.19 6.33
N LYS A 141 -6.48 9.80 6.94
CA LYS A 141 -7.81 9.81 6.30
C LYS A 141 -8.31 11.22 5.96
N VAL A 142 -7.82 12.24 6.66
CA VAL A 142 -8.29 13.62 6.51
C VAL A 142 -7.51 14.36 5.43
N CYS A 143 -6.17 14.25 5.47
CA CYS A 143 -5.30 15.05 4.61
C CYS A 143 -4.44 14.25 3.62
N GLY A 144 -4.47 12.91 3.69
CA GLY A 144 -3.69 12.04 2.80
C GLY A 144 -2.17 12.07 3.01
N LYS A 145 -1.67 12.74 4.05
CA LYS A 145 -0.23 12.84 4.37
C LYS A 145 0.22 11.71 5.31
N THR A 146 1.53 11.44 5.32
CA THR A 146 2.14 10.42 6.20
C THR A 146 2.67 11.00 7.51
N GLU A 147 2.86 12.32 7.61
CA GLU A 147 3.27 13.00 8.85
C GLU A 147 2.16 13.06 9.91
N GLY A 148 2.50 12.70 11.15
CA GLY A 148 1.70 13.07 12.32
C GLY A 148 0.32 12.42 12.42
N ILE A 149 0.14 11.20 11.92
CA ILE A 149 -1.15 10.46 11.90
C ILE A 149 -1.86 10.43 13.26
N LYS A 150 -1.13 10.58 14.37
CA LYS A 150 -1.68 10.71 15.74
C LYS A 150 -2.31 12.07 16.09
N ARG A 151 -2.26 13.09 15.22
CA ARG A 151 -2.73 14.47 15.52
C ARG A 151 -3.97 14.92 14.75
N CYS A 152 -4.43 14.16 13.75
CA CYS A 152 -5.67 14.46 13.04
C CYS A 152 -6.81 13.72 13.75
N GLY A 153 -7.25 14.27 14.89
CA GLY A 153 -8.49 13.91 15.58
C GLY A 153 -9.63 14.81 15.12
#